data_AF-A0A537RXS0-F1
#
_entry.id   AF-A0A537RXS0-F1
#
_cell.length_a   1.000
_cell.length_b   1.000
_cell.length_c   1.000
_cell.angle_alpha   90.00
_cell.angle_beta   90.00
_cell.angle_gamma   90.00
#
_symmetry.space_group_name_H-M   'P 1'
#
loop_
_entity.id
_entity.type
_entity.pdbx_description
1 polymer ?
#
loop_
_entity_poly.entity_id
_entity_poly.type
_entity_poly.pdbx_seq_one_letter_code
_entity_poly.pdbx_strand_id
1 'polypeptide(L)'
;DCISGGRLIAGFPVGTPMDTTYAYGTNPSQLRDRYYEAHDLVLRAWTEKETFAFNGRYNQQRYVNIWPRPIQQPHPPIWIPGAGSVETWRWAAEMDYVFCYLSYYGYKMAQNVMKGFWEEMARLGKDRNPYRAGFAQVVGVAETRQQALDLYTGPAEYFYGRCLHVDVRFAGPPGYVTEATQRAGIESQIKIAAQGKTASGPATNASSAQKMQSLARDMKGIVDNGYVIVGSPDDVVEQLRELATTLNVGQLMLLMQFGNMSKDVTKYNTRLFAEKVMPKLKPLFAEWENRWWPQPMERRQRATLPAFTPATAAE
;
A
#
# COMPACT_ATOMS: atom_id res chain seq x y z
N ASP A 1 19.37 3.06 -0.76
CA ASP A 1 19.81 2.03 0.21
C ASP A 1 21.02 2.48 1.03
N CYS A 2 22.11 2.90 0.37
CA CYS A 2 23.37 3.28 1.02
C CYS A 2 23.23 4.33 2.13
N ILE A 3 22.55 5.44 1.84
CA ILE A 3 22.37 6.56 2.79
C ILE A 3 21.66 6.10 4.07
N SER A 4 20.70 5.18 3.98
CA SER A 4 19.94 4.72 5.14
C SER A 4 20.65 3.61 5.92
N GLY A 5 21.77 3.08 5.41
CA GLY A 5 22.49 1.94 5.98
C GLY A 5 21.71 0.63 5.86
N GLY A 6 21.04 0.41 4.73
CA GLY A 6 20.29 -0.83 4.48
C GLY A 6 18.86 -0.85 5.02
N ARG A 7 18.22 0.32 5.20
CA ARG A 7 16.83 0.41 5.71
C ARG A 7 15.78 0.66 4.62
N LEU A 8 16.17 0.58 3.35
CA LEU A 8 15.27 0.84 2.24
C LEU A 8 14.33 -0.36 2.02
N ILE A 9 13.04 -0.07 1.84
CA ILE A 9 12.08 -0.96 1.18
C ILE A 9 11.81 -0.35 -0.19
N ALA A 10 11.96 -1.13 -1.26
CA ALA A 10 11.70 -0.69 -2.62
C ALA A 10 10.22 -0.91 -2.98
N GLY A 11 9.45 0.17 -2.98
CA GLY A 11 8.08 0.17 -3.48
C GLY A 11 8.05 0.36 -5.00
N PHE A 12 7.46 -0.57 -5.75
CA PHE A 12 7.27 -0.43 -7.20
C PHE A 12 5.78 -0.32 -7.55
N PRO A 13 5.17 0.86 -7.51
CA PRO A 13 3.81 1.04 -8.01
C PRO A 13 3.78 1.07 -9.54
N VAL A 14 2.70 0.55 -10.14
CA VAL A 14 2.41 0.74 -11.58
C VAL A 14 2.10 2.21 -11.89
N GLY A 15 1.62 2.94 -10.88
CA GLY A 15 1.18 4.34 -10.97
C GLY A 15 -0.32 4.46 -11.26
N THR A 16 -0.87 5.65 -10.98
CA THR A 16 -2.28 5.96 -11.27
C THR A 16 -2.40 6.53 -12.68
N PRO A 17 -3.56 6.42 -13.35
CA PRO A 17 -3.70 6.98 -14.69
C PRO A 17 -3.52 8.50 -14.70
N MET A 18 -3.90 9.18 -13.61
CA MET A 18 -3.72 10.63 -13.42
C MET A 18 -2.29 11.06 -13.74
N ASP A 19 -1.34 10.35 -13.15
CA ASP A 19 0.07 10.66 -13.27
C ASP A 19 0.64 10.05 -14.56
N THR A 20 0.51 8.73 -14.72
CA THR A 20 1.26 8.00 -15.75
C THR A 20 0.70 8.22 -17.15
N THR A 21 -0.61 8.28 -17.28
CA THR A 21 -1.27 8.47 -18.59
C THR A 21 -1.39 9.94 -18.93
N TYR A 22 -2.00 10.74 -18.04
CA TYR A 22 -2.39 12.10 -18.41
C TYR A 22 -1.27 13.11 -18.16
N ALA A 23 -0.59 13.06 -17.02
CA ALA A 23 0.50 14.00 -16.73
C ALA A 23 1.79 13.65 -17.50
N TYR A 24 2.17 12.37 -17.54
CA TYR A 24 3.40 11.90 -18.22
C TYR A 24 3.17 11.45 -19.68
N GLY A 25 1.92 11.42 -20.16
CA GLY A 25 1.61 11.14 -21.57
C GLY A 25 1.87 9.70 -22.02
N THR A 26 1.98 8.73 -21.09
CA THR A 26 2.27 7.35 -21.47
C THR A 26 1.00 6.63 -21.93
N ASN A 27 1.11 5.86 -23.01
CA ASN A 27 -0.01 5.06 -23.50
C ASN A 27 -0.47 4.04 -22.43
N PRO A 28 -1.75 4.07 -22.00
CA PRO A 28 -2.29 3.19 -20.96
C PRO A 28 -2.02 1.71 -21.20
N SER A 29 -2.17 1.25 -22.45
CA SER A 29 -2.05 -0.17 -22.80
C SER A 29 -0.63 -0.70 -22.71
N GLN A 30 0.36 0.19 -22.64
CA GLN A 30 1.79 -0.18 -22.55
C GLN A 30 2.32 -0.10 -21.12
N LEU A 31 1.55 0.43 -20.17
CA LEU A 31 2.05 0.71 -18.82
C LEU A 31 2.55 -0.54 -18.11
N ARG A 32 1.85 -1.66 -18.25
CA ARG A 32 2.21 -2.93 -17.62
C ARG A 32 3.50 -3.51 -18.17
N ASP A 33 3.62 -3.57 -19.49
CA ASP A 33 4.81 -4.09 -20.15
C ASP A 33 6.04 -3.23 -19.81
N ARG A 34 5.88 -1.89 -19.83
CA ARG A 34 6.92 -0.95 -19.40
C ARG A 34 7.33 -1.15 -17.96
N TYR A 35 6.35 -1.36 -17.08
CA TYR A 35 6.57 -1.57 -15.65
C TYR A 35 7.35 -2.87 -15.38
N TYR A 36 6.97 -3.99 -15.99
CA TYR A 36 7.68 -5.26 -15.83
C TYR A 36 9.09 -5.21 -16.41
N GLU A 37 9.27 -4.62 -17.60
CA GLU A 37 10.60 -4.49 -18.20
C GLU A 37 11.52 -3.57 -17.38
N ALA A 38 10.99 -2.44 -16.88
CA ALA A 38 11.76 -1.53 -16.03
C ALA A 38 12.15 -2.20 -14.70
N HIS A 39 11.25 -2.99 -14.11
CA HIS A 39 11.56 -3.81 -12.95
C HIS A 39 12.73 -4.76 -13.22
N ASP A 40 12.71 -5.48 -14.34
CA ASP A 40 13.75 -6.45 -14.67
C ASP A 40 15.11 -5.77 -14.89
N LEU A 41 15.12 -4.59 -15.54
CA LEU A 41 16.32 -3.77 -15.65
C LEU A 41 16.87 -3.37 -14.28
N VAL A 42 16.00 -2.90 -13.37
CA VAL A 42 16.41 -2.48 -12.03
C VAL A 42 16.95 -3.65 -11.20
N LEU A 43 16.28 -4.80 -11.22
CA LEU A 43 16.75 -6.01 -10.54
C LEU A 43 18.12 -6.46 -11.06
N ARG A 44 18.28 -6.52 -12.38
CA ARG A 44 19.58 -6.86 -13.00
C ARG A 44 20.63 -5.85 -12.61
N ALA A 45 20.32 -4.56 -12.65
CA ALA A 45 21.24 -3.51 -12.20
C ALA A 45 21.65 -3.68 -10.73
N TRP A 46 20.76 -4.16 -9.86
CA TRP A 46 21.05 -4.40 -8.44
C TRP A 46 21.85 -5.67 -8.17
N THR A 47 21.73 -6.70 -9.02
CA THR A 47 22.24 -8.06 -8.74
C THR A 47 23.44 -8.45 -9.62
N GLU A 48 23.49 -8.01 -10.87
CA GLU A 48 24.58 -8.30 -11.81
C GLU A 48 25.84 -7.55 -11.39
N LYS A 49 26.95 -8.26 -11.16
CA LYS A 49 28.21 -7.66 -10.72
C LYS A 49 28.99 -7.04 -11.87
N GLU A 50 28.97 -7.70 -13.01
CA GLU A 50 29.64 -7.24 -14.22
C GLU A 50 28.76 -6.29 -15.03
N THR A 51 29.39 -5.49 -15.89
CA THR A 51 28.67 -4.64 -16.83
C THR A 51 27.88 -5.50 -17.82
N PHE A 52 26.60 -5.18 -18.01
CA PHE A 52 25.74 -5.90 -18.95
C PHE A 52 25.03 -4.96 -19.93
N ALA A 53 24.54 -5.51 -21.04
CA ALA A 53 23.62 -4.82 -21.94
C ALA A 53 22.17 -5.21 -21.62
N PHE A 54 21.26 -4.23 -21.70
CA PHE A 54 19.83 -4.43 -21.58
C PHE A 54 19.16 -3.92 -22.86
N ASN A 55 18.65 -4.83 -23.69
CA ASN A 55 18.00 -4.51 -24.95
C ASN A 55 16.52 -4.87 -24.87
N GLY A 56 15.80 -4.19 -23.98
CA GLY A 56 14.35 -4.33 -23.85
C GLY A 56 13.61 -3.65 -25.00
N ARG A 57 12.28 -3.73 -24.99
CA ARG A 57 11.41 -3.02 -25.93
C ARG A 57 11.35 -1.52 -25.63
N TYR A 58 11.37 -1.15 -24.35
CA TYR A 58 11.20 0.23 -23.90
C TYR A 58 12.50 0.88 -23.40
N ASN A 59 13.47 0.09 -22.97
CA ASN A 59 14.76 0.53 -22.49
C ASN A 59 15.89 -0.19 -23.24
N GLN A 60 16.75 0.58 -23.90
CA GLN A 60 17.96 0.06 -24.54
C GLN A 60 19.19 0.72 -23.93
N GLN A 61 19.92 -0.04 -23.13
CA GLN A 61 21.11 0.41 -22.41
C GLN A 61 22.28 -0.50 -22.76
N ARG A 62 23.30 0.05 -23.42
CA ARG A 62 24.44 -0.72 -23.91
C ARG A 62 25.37 -1.20 -22.78
N TYR A 63 25.54 -0.37 -21.75
CA TYR A 63 26.43 -0.64 -20.62
C TYR A 63 25.73 -0.25 -19.31
N VAL A 64 25.25 -1.24 -18.57
CA VAL A 64 24.61 -1.06 -17.27
C VAL A 64 25.55 -1.61 -16.20
N ASN A 65 25.99 -0.72 -15.33
CA ASN A 65 26.70 -1.04 -14.09
C ASN A 65 26.52 0.14 -13.13
N ILE A 66 25.71 -0.03 -12.08
CA ILE A 66 25.38 1.08 -11.19
C ILE A 66 26.37 1.20 -10.04
N TRP A 67 26.62 2.45 -9.64
CA TRP A 67 27.36 2.78 -8.43
C TRP A 67 26.66 3.94 -7.70
N PRO A 68 26.54 3.89 -6.36
CA PRO A 68 26.91 2.78 -5.48
C PRO A 68 25.94 1.58 -5.58
N ARG A 69 26.42 0.38 -5.22
CA ARG A 69 25.59 -0.84 -5.14
C ARG A 69 24.69 -0.84 -3.90
N PRO A 70 23.53 -1.51 -3.94
CA PRO A 70 22.75 -1.74 -2.73
C PRO A 70 23.56 -2.46 -1.65
N ILE A 71 23.33 -2.08 -0.40
CA ILE A 71 23.92 -2.74 0.76
C ILE A 71 23.20 -4.07 0.99
N GLN A 72 21.87 -4.04 0.98
CA GLN A 72 21.03 -5.21 1.23
C GLN A 72 21.20 -6.22 0.09
N GLN A 73 21.34 -7.49 0.44
CA GLN A 73 21.55 -8.59 -0.50
C GLN A 73 20.33 -9.55 -0.51
N PRO A 74 19.94 -10.07 -1.69
CA PRO A 74 20.48 -9.75 -3.02
C PRO A 74 20.11 -8.32 -3.50
N HIS A 75 19.10 -7.71 -2.89
CA HIS A 75 18.66 -6.34 -3.13
C HIS A 75 17.82 -5.87 -1.93
N PRO A 76 17.43 -4.59 -1.84
CA PRO A 76 16.43 -4.13 -0.87
C PRO A 76 15.11 -4.91 -1.04
N PRO A 77 14.37 -5.24 0.04
CA PRO A 77 13.09 -5.92 -0.08
C PRO A 77 12.13 -5.15 -0.99
N ILE A 78 11.43 -5.87 -1.87
CA ILE A 78 10.51 -5.29 -2.84
C ILE A 78 9.08 -5.49 -2.35
N TRP A 79 8.35 -4.38 -2.24
CA TRP A 79 6.93 -4.35 -1.92
C TRP A 79 6.18 -3.81 -3.13
N ILE A 80 5.09 -4.47 -3.51
CA ILE A 80 4.31 -4.13 -4.70
C ILE A 80 2.97 -3.52 -4.28
N PRO A 81 2.83 -2.19 -4.35
CA PRO A 81 1.54 -1.53 -4.20
C PRO A 81 0.54 -1.96 -5.26
N GLY A 82 -0.70 -2.19 -4.86
CA GLY A 82 -1.80 -2.40 -5.80
C GLY A 82 -3.13 -1.93 -5.24
N ALA A 83 -4.07 -1.67 -6.15
CA ALA A 83 -5.45 -1.28 -5.84
C ALA A 83 -6.48 -2.38 -6.20
N GLY A 84 -6.00 -3.63 -6.38
CA GLY A 84 -6.85 -4.80 -6.60
C GLY A 84 -6.95 -5.30 -8.04
N SER A 85 -5.97 -4.97 -8.91
CA SER A 85 -5.83 -5.65 -10.20
C SER A 85 -5.30 -7.07 -10.00
N VAL A 86 -5.87 -8.02 -10.74
CA VAL A 86 -5.52 -9.44 -10.70
C VAL A 86 -4.08 -9.72 -11.18
N GLU A 87 -3.49 -8.80 -11.95
CA GLU A 87 -2.19 -8.98 -12.62
C GLU A 87 -1.03 -8.51 -11.75
N THR A 88 -1.23 -7.38 -11.05
CA THR A 88 -0.56 -7.13 -9.75
C THR A 88 -1.03 -8.25 -8.82
N TRP A 89 -0.58 -8.45 -7.59
CA TRP A 89 -1.00 -9.64 -6.80
C TRP A 89 -0.62 -11.00 -7.42
N ARG A 90 -0.99 -11.39 -8.66
CA ARG A 90 -0.47 -12.59 -9.34
C ARG A 90 1.02 -12.47 -9.58
N TRP A 91 1.45 -11.39 -10.22
CA TRP A 91 2.86 -11.16 -10.45
C TRP A 91 3.64 -11.00 -9.13
N ALA A 92 3.06 -10.33 -8.13
CA ALA A 92 3.67 -10.24 -6.80
C ALA A 92 3.79 -11.63 -6.13
N ALA A 93 2.77 -12.47 -6.26
CA ALA A 93 2.76 -13.84 -5.78
C ALA A 93 3.80 -14.69 -6.50
N GLU A 94 3.91 -14.62 -7.83
CA GLU A 94 4.92 -15.35 -8.62
C GLU A 94 6.33 -14.97 -8.20
N MET A 95 6.62 -13.66 -8.13
CA MET A 95 7.94 -13.11 -7.79
C MET A 95 8.32 -13.23 -6.30
N ASP A 96 7.41 -13.71 -5.46
CA ASP A 96 7.61 -13.79 -3.99
C ASP A 96 7.78 -12.43 -3.29
N TYR A 97 7.14 -11.39 -3.82
CA TYR A 97 7.13 -10.06 -3.22
C TYR A 97 6.00 -9.86 -2.23
N VAL A 98 6.14 -8.82 -1.40
CA VAL A 98 5.02 -8.38 -0.56
C VAL A 98 3.97 -7.71 -1.43
N PHE A 99 2.75 -8.23 -1.43
CA PHE A 99 1.63 -7.52 -2.03
C PHE A 99 1.04 -6.54 -1.03
N CYS A 100 1.10 -5.24 -1.36
CA CYS A 100 0.62 -4.16 -0.53
C CYS A 100 -0.69 -3.61 -1.09
N TYR A 101 -1.83 -4.00 -0.52
CA TYR A 101 -3.11 -3.42 -0.91
C TYR A 101 -3.25 -2.01 -0.32
N LEU A 102 -3.06 -1.00 -1.17
CA LEU A 102 -3.20 0.40 -0.81
C LEU A 102 -4.64 0.83 -1.06
N SER A 103 -5.44 0.81 -0.01
CA SER A 103 -6.84 1.21 -0.07
C SER A 103 -7.15 2.25 1.00
N TYR A 104 -7.94 3.24 0.63
CA TYR A 104 -8.55 4.18 1.56
C TYR A 104 -9.98 3.76 1.95
N TYR A 105 -10.47 2.64 1.40
CA TYR A 105 -11.87 2.21 1.47
C TYR A 105 -12.11 1.11 2.51
N GLY A 106 -11.18 0.99 3.46
CA GLY A 106 -11.29 0.09 4.60
C GLY A 106 -11.06 -1.39 4.31
N TYR A 107 -10.83 -2.14 5.39
CA TYR A 107 -10.49 -3.56 5.32
C TYR A 107 -11.66 -4.45 4.90
N LYS A 108 -12.91 -4.01 5.11
CA LYS A 108 -14.11 -4.78 4.71
C LYS A 108 -14.16 -4.98 3.19
N MET A 109 -13.88 -3.94 2.42
CA MET A 109 -13.75 -4.06 0.96
C MET A 109 -12.48 -4.82 0.55
N ALA A 110 -11.42 -4.73 1.34
CA ALA A 110 -10.16 -5.41 1.08
C ALA A 110 -10.26 -6.94 1.08
N GLN A 111 -11.22 -7.52 1.81
CA GLN A 111 -11.36 -8.97 1.94
C GLN A 111 -11.44 -9.69 0.60
N ASN A 112 -12.18 -9.14 -0.37
CA ASN A 112 -12.31 -9.76 -1.69
C ASN A 112 -10.99 -9.75 -2.48
N VAL A 113 -10.26 -8.64 -2.41
CA VAL A 113 -8.95 -8.49 -3.07
C VAL A 113 -7.92 -9.41 -2.42
N MET A 114 -7.86 -9.38 -1.09
CA MET A 114 -6.90 -10.20 -0.32
C MET A 114 -7.21 -11.69 -0.44
N LYS A 115 -8.48 -12.07 -0.50
CA LYS A 115 -8.88 -13.45 -0.81
C LYS A 115 -8.30 -13.91 -2.14
N GLY A 116 -8.42 -13.11 -3.21
CA GLY A 116 -7.85 -13.43 -4.51
C GLY A 116 -6.32 -13.60 -4.48
N PHE A 117 -5.62 -12.73 -3.75
CA PHE A 117 -4.17 -12.89 -3.54
C PHE A 117 -3.84 -14.20 -2.81
N TRP A 118 -4.54 -14.52 -1.72
CA TRP A 118 -4.28 -15.74 -0.95
C TRP A 118 -4.68 -17.03 -1.68
N GLU A 119 -5.70 -17.00 -2.52
CA GLU A 119 -6.05 -18.10 -3.43
C GLU A 119 -4.93 -18.33 -4.46
N GLU A 120 -4.34 -17.25 -4.97
CA GLU A 120 -3.20 -17.34 -5.89
C GLU A 120 -1.95 -17.89 -5.20
N MET A 121 -1.67 -17.49 -3.97
CA MET A 121 -0.58 -18.08 -3.16
C MET A 121 -0.78 -19.58 -2.95
N ALA A 122 -2.02 -20.01 -2.66
CA ALA A 122 -2.34 -21.42 -2.53
C ALA A 122 -2.18 -22.17 -3.87
N ARG A 123 -2.62 -21.58 -4.99
CA ARG A 123 -2.43 -22.15 -6.34
C ARG A 123 -0.97 -22.38 -6.69
N LEU A 124 -0.08 -21.47 -6.24
CA LEU A 124 1.37 -21.57 -6.42
C LEU A 124 2.06 -22.45 -5.38
N GLY A 125 1.32 -23.03 -4.42
CA GLY A 125 1.88 -23.86 -3.35
C GLY A 125 2.71 -23.08 -2.32
N LYS A 126 2.51 -21.76 -2.20
CA LYS A 126 3.23 -20.89 -1.27
C LYS A 126 2.58 -20.90 0.12
N ASP A 127 3.40 -20.72 1.15
CA ASP A 127 2.96 -20.67 2.54
C ASP A 127 2.05 -19.47 2.85
N ARG A 128 1.30 -19.54 3.96
CA ARG A 128 0.37 -18.48 4.41
C ARG A 128 1.02 -17.42 5.32
N ASN A 129 2.34 -17.28 5.32
CA ASN A 129 3.04 -16.32 6.17
C ASN A 129 2.45 -14.91 5.95
N PRO A 130 1.87 -14.28 6.98
CA PRO A 130 1.13 -13.03 6.84
C PRO A 130 2.01 -11.86 6.39
N TYR A 131 3.32 -11.92 6.61
CA TYR A 131 4.27 -10.88 6.18
C TYR A 131 4.47 -10.79 4.66
N ARG A 132 3.89 -11.74 3.89
CA ARG A 132 3.78 -11.70 2.41
C ARG A 132 2.79 -10.64 1.92
N ALA A 133 1.99 -10.09 2.82
CA ALA A 133 0.96 -9.14 2.46
C ALA A 133 0.93 -7.95 3.41
N GLY A 134 0.58 -6.79 2.84
CA GLY A 134 0.40 -5.57 3.57
C GLY A 134 -0.90 -4.85 3.22
N PHE A 135 -1.36 -4.03 4.16
CA PHE A 135 -2.57 -3.23 4.01
C PHE A 135 -2.37 -1.81 4.56
N ALA A 136 -2.86 -0.82 3.81
CA ALA A 136 -2.86 0.56 4.26
C ALA A 136 -4.14 0.86 5.05
N GLN A 137 -4.01 1.40 6.27
CA GLN A 137 -5.13 1.69 7.14
C GLN A 137 -4.98 3.08 7.77
N VAL A 138 -6.06 3.87 7.72
CA VAL A 138 -6.14 5.16 8.41
C VAL A 138 -6.52 4.93 9.87
N VAL A 139 -5.77 5.52 10.80
CA VAL A 139 -5.93 5.27 12.24
C VAL A 139 -5.92 6.56 13.04
N GLY A 140 -6.93 6.73 13.92
CA GLY A 140 -7.00 7.81 14.90
C GLY A 140 -7.16 7.26 16.33
N VAL A 141 -6.23 7.56 17.22
CA VAL A 141 -6.22 7.10 18.62
C VAL A 141 -6.27 8.29 19.55
N ALA A 142 -7.22 8.30 20.48
CA ALA A 142 -7.26 9.23 21.61
C ALA A 142 -7.50 8.46 22.92
N GLU A 143 -7.46 9.12 24.08
CA GLU A 143 -7.62 8.44 25.38
C GLU A 143 -8.99 7.76 25.51
N THR A 144 -10.03 8.36 24.92
CA THR A 144 -11.38 7.80 24.90
C THR A 144 -11.97 7.85 23.49
N ARG A 145 -12.98 7.01 23.25
CA ARG A 145 -13.73 7.02 21.99
C ARG A 145 -14.33 8.39 21.67
N GLN A 146 -14.91 9.06 22.67
CA GLN A 146 -15.51 10.38 22.47
C GLN A 146 -14.44 11.40 22.05
N GLN A 147 -13.30 11.45 22.75
CA GLN A 147 -12.21 12.34 22.39
C GLN A 147 -11.67 12.04 20.97
N ALA A 148 -11.62 10.76 20.58
CA ALA A 148 -11.18 10.38 19.24
C ALA A 148 -12.16 10.90 18.18
N LEU A 149 -13.47 10.80 18.42
CA LEU A 149 -14.48 11.38 17.53
C LEU A 149 -14.34 12.90 17.45
N ASP A 150 -14.18 13.58 18.58
CA ASP A 150 -14.03 15.05 18.62
C ASP A 150 -12.81 15.53 17.82
N LEU A 151 -11.68 14.81 17.94
CA LEU A 151 -10.44 15.17 17.25
C LEU A 151 -10.42 14.82 15.77
N TYR A 152 -11.04 13.70 15.38
CA TYR A 152 -10.80 13.08 14.07
C TYR A 152 -11.99 13.13 13.11
N THR A 153 -13.20 13.49 13.57
CA THR A 153 -14.37 13.66 12.71
C THR A 153 -14.10 14.66 11.59
N GLY A 154 -13.77 15.92 11.93
CA GLY A 154 -13.52 16.96 10.94
C GLY A 154 -12.43 16.58 9.92
N PRO A 155 -11.25 16.09 10.35
CA PRO A 155 -10.22 15.62 9.43
C PRO A 155 -10.62 14.44 8.54
N ALA A 156 -11.34 13.45 9.08
CA ALA A 156 -11.81 12.32 8.30
C ALA A 156 -12.81 12.76 7.22
N GLU A 157 -13.84 13.51 7.61
CA GLU A 157 -14.86 14.01 6.69
C GLU A 157 -14.26 14.94 5.63
N TYR A 158 -13.27 15.77 5.99
CA TYR A 158 -12.51 16.56 5.02
C TYR A 158 -11.76 15.67 4.02
N PHE A 159 -11.04 14.66 4.49
CA PHE A 159 -10.27 13.76 3.62
C PHE A 159 -11.16 13.01 2.63
N TYR A 160 -12.20 12.34 3.12
CA TYR A 160 -13.12 11.54 2.29
C TYR A 160 -14.09 12.40 1.48
N GLY A 161 -14.43 13.59 1.95
CA GLY A 161 -15.33 14.52 1.27
C GLY A 161 -14.64 15.42 0.23
N ARG A 162 -13.34 15.69 0.36
CA ARG A 162 -12.63 16.69 -0.48
C ARG A 162 -11.35 16.20 -1.12
N CYS A 163 -10.56 15.34 -0.45
CA CYS A 163 -9.23 14.96 -0.94
C CYS A 163 -9.27 13.76 -1.90
N LEU A 164 -10.20 12.82 -1.70
CA LEU A 164 -10.36 11.63 -2.55
C LEU A 164 -11.30 11.86 -3.74
N HIS A 165 -11.14 13.00 -4.41
CA HIS A 165 -11.93 13.32 -5.59
C HIS A 165 -11.09 13.27 -6.86
N VAL A 166 -11.41 12.32 -7.74
CA VAL A 166 -10.86 12.24 -9.08
C VAL A 166 -12.02 12.21 -10.06
N ASP A 167 -11.96 13.09 -11.07
CA ASP A 167 -12.96 13.09 -12.13
C ASP A 167 -12.89 11.77 -12.93
N VAL A 168 -14.06 11.17 -13.17
CA VAL A 168 -14.20 9.84 -13.78
C VAL A 168 -13.46 9.70 -15.10
N ARG A 169 -13.33 10.80 -15.85
CA ARG A 169 -12.67 10.82 -17.17
C ARG A 169 -11.18 10.55 -17.08
N PHE A 170 -10.58 10.78 -15.92
CA PHE A 170 -9.16 10.54 -15.71
C PHE A 170 -8.88 9.29 -14.87
N ALA A 171 -9.88 8.69 -14.23
CA ALA A 171 -9.65 7.53 -13.37
C ALA A 171 -9.56 6.19 -14.11
N GLY A 172 -9.98 6.13 -15.38
CA GLY A 172 -10.01 4.89 -16.15
C GLY A 172 -9.89 5.11 -17.66
N PRO A 173 -8.74 5.62 -18.16
CA PRO A 173 -8.50 5.69 -19.60
C PRO A 173 -8.61 4.30 -20.24
N PRO A 174 -9.12 4.21 -21.48
CA PRO A 174 -9.12 2.97 -22.24
C PRO A 174 -7.73 2.34 -22.30
N GLY A 175 -7.65 1.04 -22.01
CA GLY A 175 -6.39 0.29 -21.99
C GLY A 175 -5.61 0.29 -20.67
N TYR A 176 -6.02 1.08 -19.66
CA TYR A 176 -5.33 1.08 -18.36
C TYR A 176 -5.62 -0.20 -17.54
N VAL A 177 -6.87 -0.64 -17.53
CA VAL A 177 -7.28 -1.87 -16.85
C VAL A 177 -7.21 -3.03 -17.84
N THR A 178 -6.54 -4.11 -17.46
CA THR A 178 -6.41 -5.30 -18.31
C THR A 178 -7.75 -6.01 -18.51
N GLU A 179 -7.85 -6.82 -19.55
CA GLU A 179 -9.02 -7.66 -19.80
C GLU A 179 -9.29 -8.63 -18.64
N ALA A 180 -8.24 -9.26 -18.08
CA ALA A 180 -8.36 -10.22 -16.99
C ALA A 180 -8.98 -9.60 -15.74
N THR A 181 -8.53 -8.40 -15.32
CA THR A 181 -9.13 -7.68 -14.20
C THR A 181 -10.58 -7.27 -14.49
N GLN A 182 -10.87 -6.79 -15.70
CA GLN A 182 -12.24 -6.43 -16.09
C GLN A 182 -13.17 -7.65 -16.02
N ARG A 183 -12.74 -8.79 -16.56
CA ARG A 183 -13.48 -10.06 -16.57
C ARG A 183 -13.74 -10.57 -15.16
N ALA A 184 -12.72 -10.65 -14.31
CA ALA A 184 -12.86 -11.06 -12.91
C ALA A 184 -13.85 -10.16 -12.15
N GLY A 185 -13.82 -8.85 -12.46
CA GLY A 185 -14.77 -7.89 -11.92
C GLY A 185 -16.22 -8.16 -12.32
N ILE A 186 -16.49 -8.44 -13.60
CA ILE A 186 -17.83 -8.76 -14.11
C ILE A 186 -18.35 -10.08 -13.53
N GLU A 187 -17.51 -11.12 -13.50
CA GLU A 187 -17.87 -12.43 -12.92
C GLU A 187 -18.23 -12.32 -11.44
N SER A 188 -17.50 -11.49 -10.68
CA SER A 188 -17.78 -11.18 -9.28
C SER A 188 -19.17 -10.56 -9.11
N GLN A 189 -19.55 -9.59 -9.96
CA GLN A 189 -20.89 -8.99 -9.92
C GLN A 189 -21.99 -10.00 -10.22
N ILE A 190 -21.82 -10.85 -11.24
CA ILE A 190 -22.80 -11.88 -11.60
C ILE A 190 -23.03 -12.82 -10.41
N LYS A 191 -21.95 -13.24 -9.74
CA LYS A 191 -22.04 -14.09 -8.54
C LYS A 191 -22.76 -13.39 -7.38
N ILE A 192 -22.51 -12.11 -7.14
CA ILE A 192 -23.19 -11.34 -6.09
C ILE A 192 -24.68 -11.20 -6.41
N ALA A 193 -25.03 -10.83 -7.64
CA ALA A 193 -26.42 -10.68 -8.09
C ALA A 193 -27.19 -12.00 -8.00
N ALA A 194 -26.55 -13.12 -8.36
CA ALA A 194 -27.14 -14.46 -8.27
C ALA A 194 -27.41 -14.91 -6.82
N GLN A 195 -26.70 -14.34 -5.83
CA GLN A 195 -26.90 -14.64 -4.41
C GLN A 195 -27.99 -13.80 -3.74
N GLY A 196 -28.71 -12.96 -4.49
CA GLY A 196 -29.80 -12.12 -3.95
C GLY A 196 -29.32 -11.03 -2.96
N LYS A 197 -28.01 -10.82 -2.85
CA LYS A 197 -27.43 -9.74 -2.04
C LYS A 197 -27.34 -8.48 -2.88
N THR A 198 -28.02 -7.41 -2.46
CA THR A 198 -27.68 -6.07 -2.93
C THR A 198 -26.27 -5.75 -2.45
N ALA A 199 -25.37 -5.38 -3.36
CA ALA A 199 -24.04 -4.95 -2.97
C ALA A 199 -24.17 -3.65 -2.16
N SER A 200 -24.06 -3.74 -0.83
CA SER A 200 -23.92 -2.57 0.03
C SER A 200 -22.48 -2.07 -0.09
N GLY A 201 -22.24 -1.20 -1.06
CA GLY A 201 -20.93 -0.62 -1.34
C GLY A 201 -20.63 -0.52 -2.83
N PRO A 202 -19.61 0.27 -3.23
CA PRO A 202 -19.24 0.38 -4.63
C PRO A 202 -18.96 -1.00 -5.24
N ALA A 203 -19.42 -1.21 -6.48
CA ALA A 203 -19.19 -2.45 -7.20
C ALA A 203 -17.69 -2.85 -7.20
N THR A 204 -17.39 -4.14 -7.08
CA THR A 204 -16.02 -4.65 -7.05
C THR A 204 -15.21 -4.28 -8.31
N ASN A 205 -15.90 -4.07 -9.43
CA ASN A 205 -15.39 -3.61 -10.73
C ASN A 205 -15.74 -2.16 -11.10
N ALA A 206 -16.32 -1.38 -10.18
CA ALA A 206 -16.45 0.04 -10.37
C ALA A 206 -15.07 0.62 -10.66
N SER A 207 -14.98 1.50 -11.66
CA SER A 207 -13.75 2.25 -11.90
C SER A 207 -13.33 2.92 -10.58
N SER A 208 -12.03 3.18 -10.40
CA SER A 208 -11.56 3.85 -9.18
C SER A 208 -12.38 5.12 -8.89
N ALA A 209 -12.87 5.83 -9.92
CA ALA A 209 -13.77 6.97 -9.75
C ALA A 209 -15.19 6.64 -9.30
N GLN A 210 -15.81 5.56 -9.78
CA GLN A 210 -17.13 5.14 -9.28
C GLN A 210 -17.04 4.71 -7.80
N LYS A 211 -15.93 4.10 -7.39
CA LYS A 211 -15.62 3.83 -5.97
C LYS A 211 -15.51 5.13 -5.18
N MET A 212 -14.80 6.12 -5.71
CA MET A 212 -14.65 7.44 -5.08
C MET A 212 -15.97 8.23 -4.97
N GLN A 213 -16.87 8.10 -5.93
CA GLN A 213 -18.16 8.82 -5.91
C GLN A 213 -19.16 8.28 -4.88
N SER A 214 -19.04 7.02 -4.48
CA SER A 214 -19.98 6.34 -3.57
C SER A 214 -19.46 6.21 -2.13
N LEU A 215 -18.35 6.88 -1.81
CA LEU A 215 -17.78 6.84 -0.45
C LEU A 215 -18.71 7.52 0.55
N ALA A 216 -18.82 6.89 1.72
CA ALA A 216 -19.32 7.56 2.91
C ALA A 216 -18.43 8.77 3.23
N ARG A 217 -19.09 9.90 3.56
CA ARG A 217 -18.42 11.18 3.83
C ARG A 217 -18.66 11.68 5.24
N ASP A 218 -19.71 11.20 5.89
CA ASP A 218 -19.97 11.42 7.30
C ASP A 218 -19.18 10.43 8.16
N MET A 219 -18.79 10.85 9.36
CA MET A 219 -17.94 10.05 10.24
C MET A 219 -18.54 8.69 10.59
N LYS A 220 -19.86 8.61 10.79
CA LYS A 220 -20.53 7.35 11.09
C LYS A 220 -20.33 6.36 9.94
N GLY A 221 -20.63 6.77 8.71
CA GLY A 221 -20.41 5.94 7.53
C GLY A 221 -18.93 5.58 7.30
N ILE A 222 -18.01 6.52 7.55
CA ILE A 222 -16.55 6.29 7.44
C ILE A 222 -16.10 5.16 8.39
N VAL A 223 -16.54 5.21 9.65
CA VAL A 223 -16.20 4.20 10.67
C VAL A 223 -16.92 2.87 10.40
N ASP A 224 -18.22 2.91 10.10
CA ASP A 224 -19.02 1.71 9.87
C ASP A 224 -18.50 0.89 8.67
N ASN A 225 -17.99 1.55 7.63
CA ASN A 225 -17.37 0.89 6.49
C ASN A 225 -15.90 0.49 6.73
N GLY A 226 -15.32 0.87 7.89
CA GLY A 226 -13.95 0.54 8.27
C GLY A 226 -12.88 1.35 7.53
N TYR A 227 -13.25 2.49 6.94
CA TYR A 227 -12.32 3.37 6.22
C TYR A 227 -11.26 3.94 7.17
N VAL A 228 -11.71 4.37 8.35
CA VAL A 228 -10.87 4.83 9.46
C VAL A 228 -11.14 3.96 10.68
N ILE A 229 -10.08 3.43 11.28
CA ILE A 229 -10.15 2.82 12.60
C ILE A 229 -9.90 3.91 13.63
N VAL A 230 -10.90 4.18 14.47
CA VAL A 230 -10.87 5.29 15.43
C VAL A 230 -11.43 4.87 16.78
N GLY A 231 -10.79 5.32 17.87
CA GLY A 231 -11.27 5.05 19.22
C GLY A 231 -10.22 5.20 20.31
N SER A 232 -10.51 4.56 21.46
CA SER A 232 -9.55 4.39 22.55
C SER A 232 -8.38 3.47 22.13
N PRO A 233 -7.27 3.40 22.88
CA PRO A 233 -6.20 2.46 22.55
C PRO A 233 -6.66 1.00 22.49
N ASP A 234 -7.58 0.58 23.36
CA ASP A 234 -8.09 -0.79 23.37
C ASP A 234 -9.02 -1.04 22.17
N ASP A 235 -9.92 -0.11 21.86
CA ASP A 235 -10.78 -0.17 20.65
C ASP A 235 -9.93 -0.38 19.39
N VAL A 236 -8.82 0.35 19.28
CA VAL A 236 -7.97 0.35 18.09
C VAL A 236 -7.15 -0.94 18.02
N VAL A 237 -6.68 -1.49 19.15
CA VAL A 237 -6.01 -2.79 19.18
C VAL A 237 -6.94 -3.90 18.71
N GLU A 238 -8.17 -3.92 19.20
CA GLU A 238 -9.16 -4.94 18.81
C GLU A 238 -9.46 -4.88 17.31
N GLN A 239 -9.77 -3.69 16.78
CA GLN A 239 -10.08 -3.50 15.38
C GLN A 239 -8.90 -3.81 14.45
N LEU A 240 -7.68 -3.40 14.83
CA LEU A 240 -6.48 -3.71 14.02
C LEU A 240 -6.12 -5.20 14.07
N ARG A 241 -6.36 -5.87 15.20
CA ARG A 241 -6.19 -7.32 15.30
C ARG A 241 -7.19 -8.04 14.39
N GLU A 242 -8.46 -7.67 14.46
CA GLU A 242 -9.50 -8.22 13.57
C GLU A 242 -9.15 -8.02 12.10
N LEU A 243 -8.77 -6.79 11.72
CA LEU A 243 -8.34 -6.47 10.36
C LEU A 243 -7.17 -7.36 9.92
N ALA A 244 -6.12 -7.43 10.73
CA ALA A 244 -4.89 -8.14 10.39
C ALA A 244 -5.13 -9.65 10.24
N THR A 245 -5.93 -10.26 11.12
CA THR A 245 -6.29 -11.68 11.04
C THR A 245 -7.26 -11.97 9.90
N THR A 246 -8.24 -11.09 9.66
CA THR A 246 -9.25 -11.27 8.61
C THR A 246 -8.61 -11.22 7.22
N LEU A 247 -7.68 -10.28 7.01
CA LEU A 247 -6.97 -10.15 5.74
C LEU A 247 -5.72 -11.04 5.65
N ASN A 248 -5.32 -11.67 6.76
CA ASN A 248 -4.04 -12.37 6.93
C ASN A 248 -2.83 -11.49 6.55
N VAL A 249 -2.77 -10.25 7.05
CA VAL A 249 -1.70 -9.29 6.72
C VAL A 249 -0.79 -9.03 7.91
N GLY A 250 0.51 -9.20 7.69
CA GLY A 250 1.55 -8.96 8.69
C GLY A 250 2.19 -7.57 8.58
N GLN A 251 2.06 -6.91 7.41
CA GLN A 251 2.60 -5.56 7.18
C GLN A 251 1.48 -4.52 7.25
N LEU A 252 1.33 -3.81 8.37
CA LEU A 252 0.37 -2.71 8.46
C LEU A 252 1.04 -1.37 8.12
N MET A 253 0.59 -0.73 7.05
CA MET A 253 1.01 0.62 6.67
C MET A 253 0.00 1.62 7.23
N LEU A 254 0.35 2.25 8.35
CA LEU A 254 -0.59 3.06 9.10
C LEU A 254 -0.50 4.53 8.73
N LEU A 255 -1.62 5.08 8.27
CA LEU A 255 -1.78 6.50 8.03
C LEU A 255 -2.31 7.15 9.31
N MET A 256 -1.38 7.70 10.09
CA MET A 256 -1.65 8.39 11.36
C MET A 256 -1.78 9.92 11.19
N GLN A 257 -1.64 10.41 9.96
CA GLN A 257 -1.94 11.76 9.53
C GLN A 257 -2.93 11.68 8.36
N PHE A 258 -4.06 12.34 8.47
CA PHE A 258 -5.06 12.37 7.40
C PHE A 258 -5.85 13.69 7.42
N GLY A 259 -6.44 14.02 6.27
CA GLY A 259 -7.21 15.23 6.08
C GLY A 259 -6.43 16.49 6.42
N ASN A 260 -7.04 17.35 7.24
CA ASN A 260 -6.48 18.64 7.66
C ASN A 260 -5.97 18.61 9.11
N MET A 261 -5.55 17.45 9.64
CA MET A 261 -4.97 17.35 10.98
C MET A 261 -3.80 18.34 11.15
N SER A 262 -3.78 19.03 12.29
CA SER A 262 -2.63 19.86 12.66
C SER A 262 -1.40 18.97 12.98
N LYS A 263 -0.21 19.60 12.97
CA LYS A 263 1.03 18.94 13.36
C LYS A 263 0.96 18.36 14.78
N ASP A 264 0.32 19.08 15.70
CA ASP A 264 0.25 18.65 17.11
C ASP A 264 -0.73 17.50 17.30
N VAL A 265 -1.88 17.54 16.63
CA VAL A 265 -2.84 16.42 16.62
C VAL A 265 -2.21 15.17 16.00
N THR A 266 -1.41 15.33 14.94
CA THR A 266 -0.67 14.24 14.30
C THR A 266 0.37 13.62 15.24
N LYS A 267 1.14 14.46 15.93
CA LYS A 267 2.12 13.99 16.93
C LYS A 267 1.45 13.29 18.09
N TYR A 268 0.34 13.83 18.58
CA TYR A 268 -0.47 13.23 19.64
C TYR A 268 -0.95 11.83 19.24
N ASN A 269 -1.60 11.71 18.07
CA ASN A 269 -2.08 10.43 17.53
C ASN A 269 -0.94 9.40 17.39
N THR A 270 0.17 9.82 16.76
CA THR A 270 1.33 8.95 16.51
C THR A 270 1.98 8.48 17.81
N ARG A 271 2.14 9.38 18.79
CA ARG A 271 2.71 9.05 20.10
C ARG A 271 1.83 8.06 20.85
N LEU A 272 0.53 8.34 20.94
CA LEU A 272 -0.40 7.49 21.66
C LEU A 272 -0.49 6.09 21.03
N PHE A 273 -0.51 6.01 19.70
CA PHE A 273 -0.42 4.74 18.98
C PHE A 273 0.86 3.97 19.36
N ALA A 274 2.02 4.62 19.28
CA ALA A 274 3.32 3.99 19.56
C ALA A 274 3.45 3.50 21.01
N GLU A 275 2.90 4.25 21.97
CA GLU A 275 3.01 3.94 23.40
C GLU A 275 1.95 2.93 23.88
N LYS A 276 0.72 3.00 23.35
CA LYS A 276 -0.43 2.27 23.92
C LYS A 276 -1.00 1.16 23.03
N VAL A 277 -0.84 1.27 21.70
CA VAL A 277 -1.43 0.34 20.72
C VAL A 277 -0.37 -0.61 20.16
N MET A 278 0.72 -0.07 19.60
CA MET A 278 1.77 -0.85 18.94
C MET A 278 2.31 -2.00 19.81
N PRO A 279 2.62 -1.82 21.12
CA PRO A 279 3.14 -2.91 21.94
C PRO A 279 2.18 -4.09 22.09
N LYS A 280 0.87 -3.85 22.08
CA LYS A 280 -0.18 -4.88 22.19
C LYS A 280 -0.40 -5.65 20.88
N LEU A 281 -0.02 -5.05 19.75
CA LEU A 281 -0.09 -5.68 18.43
C LEU A 281 1.19 -6.42 18.04
N LYS A 282 2.36 -6.06 18.58
CA LYS A 282 3.65 -6.72 18.26
C LYS A 282 3.66 -8.25 18.38
N PRO A 283 3.00 -8.88 19.37
CA PRO A 283 2.97 -10.34 19.47
C PRO A 283 2.11 -11.01 18.39
N LEU A 284 1.31 -10.26 17.64
CA LEU A 284 0.48 -10.82 16.57
C LEU A 284 1.40 -11.37 15.45
N PHE A 285 1.21 -12.63 15.09
CA PHE A 285 2.02 -13.36 14.11
C PHE A 285 3.50 -13.55 14.50
N ALA A 286 3.84 -13.50 15.79
CA ALA A 286 5.21 -13.69 16.28
C ALA A 286 5.78 -15.08 15.96
N GLU A 287 4.93 -16.05 15.64
CA GLU A 287 5.32 -17.39 15.18
C GLU A 287 5.88 -17.40 13.73
N TRP A 288 5.71 -16.31 12.97
CA TRP A 288 6.17 -16.20 11.60
C TRP A 288 7.42 -15.33 11.48
N GLU A 289 8.35 -15.75 10.63
CA GLU A 289 9.51 -14.95 10.27
C GLU A 289 9.14 -13.91 9.18
N ASN A 290 9.47 -12.64 9.42
CA ASN A 290 9.31 -11.56 8.43
C ASN A 290 10.51 -11.48 7.48
N ARG A 291 10.53 -12.33 6.45
CA ARG A 291 11.60 -12.43 5.44
C ARG A 291 11.68 -11.21 4.50
N TRP A 292 10.64 -10.37 4.47
CA TRP A 292 10.53 -9.21 3.58
C TRP A 292 10.82 -7.87 4.28
N TRP A 293 11.34 -7.92 5.50
CA TRP A 293 11.77 -6.73 6.22
C TRP A 293 13.22 -6.35 5.85
N PRO A 294 13.57 -5.05 5.80
CA PRO A 294 14.94 -4.64 5.55
C PRO A 294 15.94 -5.27 6.51
N GLN A 295 17.11 -5.61 5.99
CA GLN A 295 18.25 -6.10 6.77
C GLN A 295 19.33 -5.02 6.84
N PRO A 296 19.20 -4.06 7.78
CA PRO A 296 20.11 -2.94 7.82
C PRO A 296 21.45 -3.34 8.43
N MET A 297 22.51 -2.63 8.03
CA MET A 297 23.85 -2.80 8.61
C MET A 297 23.81 -2.59 10.12
N GLU A 298 24.78 -3.13 10.84
CA GLU A 298 24.94 -2.84 12.26
C GLU A 298 25.08 -1.32 12.48
N ARG A 299 24.46 -0.79 13.54
CA ARG A 299 24.43 0.65 13.79
C ARG A 299 25.82 1.29 13.82
N ARG A 300 26.83 0.57 14.32
CA ARG A 300 28.24 1.01 14.38
C ARG A 300 28.91 1.15 13.01
N GLN A 301 28.40 0.46 11.98
CA GLN A 301 28.94 0.50 10.63
C GLN A 301 28.24 1.58 9.76
N ARG A 302 27.13 2.15 10.26
CA ARG A 302 26.41 3.21 9.54
C ARG A 302 27.15 4.52 9.72
N ALA A 303 27.14 5.35 8.68
CA ALA A 303 27.67 6.70 8.77
C ALA A 303 26.98 7.47 9.91
N THR A 304 27.77 8.16 10.72
CA THR A 304 27.21 9.08 11.72
C THR A 304 26.68 10.28 10.96
N LEU A 305 25.36 10.42 10.92
CA LEU A 305 24.74 11.62 10.35
C LEU A 305 25.02 12.78 11.32
N PRO A 306 25.70 13.86 10.88
CA PRO A 306 25.78 15.05 11.70
C PRO A 306 24.37 15.52 12.03
N ALA A 307 24.18 16.05 13.25
CA ALA A 307 22.91 16.65 13.61
C ALA A 307 22.56 17.72 12.57
N PHE A 308 21.32 17.72 12.08
CA PHE A 308 20.85 18.78 11.19
C PHE A 308 20.96 20.10 11.94
N THR A 309 21.91 20.93 11.55
CA THR A 309 22.02 22.32 11.98
C THR A 309 21.32 23.13 10.90
N PRO A 310 20.07 23.59 11.11
CA PRO A 310 19.48 24.53 10.18
C PRO A 310 20.43 25.72 10.10
N ALA A 311 20.81 26.11 8.89
CA ALA A 311 21.36 27.45 8.70
C ALA A 311 20.27 28.40 9.17
N THR A 312 20.43 28.98 10.37
CA THR A 312 19.72 30.20 10.71
C THR A 312 20.01 31.15 9.55
N ALA A 313 18.96 31.58 8.84
CA ALA A 313 19.10 32.64 7.86
C ALA A 313 19.82 33.79 8.57
N ALA A 314 21.07 34.01 8.18
CA ALA A 314 21.83 35.17 8.59
C ALA A 314 21.28 36.34 7.75
N GLU A 315 20.74 37.31 8.48
CA GLU A 315 20.34 38.69 8.11
C GLU A 315 19.29 38.88 7.00
#